data_AF-W7Q948-F1
#
_entry.id   AF-W7Q948-F1
#
_cell.length_a   1.000
_cell.length_b   1.000
_cell.length_c   1.000
_cell.angle_alpha   90.00
_cell.angle_beta   90.00
_cell.angle_gamma   90.00
#
_symmetry.space_group_name_H-M   'P 1'
#
loop_
_entity.id
_entity.type
_entity.pdbx_description
1 polymer ?
#
loop_
_entity_poly.entity_id
_entity_poly.type
_entity_poly.pdbx_seq_one_letter_code
_entity_poly.pdbx_strand_id
1 'polypeptide(L)'
;MPAPSSVQARWFSYRTQTFYEIELELTDIDSLVHQWYREYPPPDYRHVLVTGFSGEGEAFVWWWARCRACGSDRSRDFHAPIVESAYGEVAEGDPATFRSQTQRRVDEGIIPSPW
;
A
#
# COMPACT_ATOMS: atom_id res chain seq x y z
N MET A 1 3.86 -20.34 -7.54
CA MET A 1 3.89 -19.04 -8.22
C MET A 1 5.03 -18.25 -7.61
N PRO A 2 5.92 -17.66 -8.42
CA PRO A 2 7.01 -16.85 -7.88
C PRO A 2 6.45 -15.60 -7.19
N ALA A 3 7.10 -15.14 -6.12
CA ALA A 3 6.75 -13.88 -5.50
C ALA A 3 7.19 -12.71 -6.41
N PRO A 4 6.52 -11.55 -6.34
CA PRO A 4 6.99 -10.34 -7.02
C PRO A 4 8.39 -9.96 -6.52
N SER A 5 9.29 -9.61 -7.43
CA SER A 5 10.66 -9.21 -7.08
C SER A 5 10.77 -7.75 -6.68
N SER A 6 9.86 -6.89 -7.13
CA SER A 6 9.86 -5.47 -6.80
C SER A 6 8.46 -4.85 -6.85
N VAL A 7 8.32 -3.67 -6.25
CA VAL A 7 7.14 -2.81 -6.30
C VAL A 7 7.58 -1.41 -6.72
N GLN A 8 7.00 -0.92 -7.80
CA GLN A 8 7.15 0.47 -8.23
C GLN A 8 5.83 1.20 -8.03
N ALA A 9 5.87 2.37 -7.42
CA ALA A 9 4.68 3.15 -7.17
C ALA A 9 4.96 4.64 -7.22
N ARG A 10 3.99 5.39 -7.74
CA ARG A 10 3.96 6.84 -7.72
C ARG A 10 2.59 7.31 -7.24
N TRP A 11 2.56 8.24 -6.29
CA TRP A 11 1.33 8.74 -5.71
C TRP A 11 1.39 10.24 -5.42
N PHE A 12 0.22 10.85 -5.33
CA PHE A 12 0.08 12.24 -4.90
C PHE A 12 -0.44 12.27 -3.47
N SER A 13 0.26 12.97 -2.59
CA SER A 13 -0.25 13.27 -1.25
C SER A 13 -1.05 14.55 -1.27
N TYR A 14 -2.36 14.45 -1.02
CA TYR A 14 -3.19 15.62 -0.77
C TYR A 14 -2.84 16.34 0.54
N ARG A 15 -2.16 15.65 1.46
CA ARG A 15 -1.73 16.23 2.73
C ARG A 15 -0.54 17.15 2.53
N THR A 16 0.48 16.73 1.78
CA THR A 16 1.70 17.54 1.57
C THR A 16 1.70 18.27 0.22
N GLN A 17 0.72 17.99 -0.63
CA GLN A 17 0.61 18.48 -2.02
C GLN A 17 1.84 18.14 -2.87
N THR A 18 2.36 16.94 -2.64
CA THR A 18 3.62 16.47 -3.20
C THR A 18 3.39 15.16 -3.95
N PHE A 19 4.07 15.00 -5.09
CA PHE A 19 4.20 13.71 -5.74
C PHE A 19 5.36 12.94 -5.09
N TYR A 20 5.10 11.70 -4.73
CA TYR A 20 6.12 10.77 -4.27
C TYR A 20 6.24 9.62 -5.27
N GLU A 21 7.46 9.12 -5.44
CA GLU A 21 7.77 7.94 -6.25
C GLU A 21 8.71 7.02 -5.48
N ILE A 22 8.54 5.71 -5.64
CA ILE A 22 9.38 4.73 -4.97
C ILE A 22 9.54 3.49 -5.85
N GLU A 23 10.74 2.91 -5.80
CA GLU A 23 11.05 1.58 -6.29
C GLU A 23 11.58 0.75 -5.12
N LEU A 24 10.88 -0.34 -4.80
CA LEU A 24 11.19 -1.23 -3.70
C LEU A 24 11.55 -2.60 -4.23
N GLU A 25 12.78 -3.04 -3.97
CA GLU A 25 13.18 -4.43 -4.16
C GLU A 25 12.65 -5.30 -3.01
N LEU A 26 12.02 -6.42 -3.35
CA LEU A 26 11.47 -7.39 -2.41
C LEU A 26 12.40 -8.61 -2.34
N THR A 27 13.58 -8.43 -1.77
CA THR A 27 14.61 -9.47 -1.69
C THR A 27 14.20 -10.60 -0.73
N ASP A 28 14.52 -11.84 -1.10
CA ASP A 28 14.41 -13.05 -0.26
C ASP A 28 12.99 -13.41 0.22
N ILE A 29 11.95 -12.79 -0.33
CA ILE A 29 10.56 -13.06 0.09
C ILE A 29 10.01 -14.39 -0.44
N ASP A 30 10.66 -14.99 -1.44
CA ASP A 30 10.19 -16.22 -2.07
C ASP A 30 10.03 -17.36 -1.07
N SER A 31 10.98 -17.52 -0.15
CA SER A 31 10.95 -18.56 0.87
C SER A 31 9.75 -18.39 1.83
N LEU A 32 9.49 -17.15 2.26
CA LEU A 32 8.37 -16.78 3.11
C LEU A 32 7.04 -17.01 2.41
N VAL A 33 6.92 -16.56 1.16
CA VAL A 33 5.72 -16.76 0.35
C VAL A 33 5.44 -18.24 0.14
N HIS A 34 6.44 -19.05 -0.18
CA HIS A 34 6.28 -20.51 -0.29
C HIS A 34 5.83 -21.15 1.02
N GLN A 35 6.32 -20.68 2.16
CA GLN A 35 5.84 -21.11 3.47
C GLN A 35 4.36 -20.74 3.67
N TRP A 36 3.98 -19.49 3.43
CA TRP A 36 2.61 -19.04 3.61
C TRP A 36 1.62 -19.74 2.68
N TYR A 37 1.99 -20.07 1.45
CA TYR A 37 1.13 -20.87 0.56
C TYR A 37 0.93 -22.33 1.04
N ARG A 38 1.82 -22.86 1.90
CA ARG A 38 1.64 -24.17 2.54
C ARG A 38 0.75 -24.07 3.78
N GLU A 39 0.92 -23.02 4.58
CA GLU A 39 0.12 -22.79 5.79
C GLU A 39 -1.31 -22.31 5.48
N TYR A 40 -1.45 -21.51 4.42
CA TYR A 40 -2.70 -20.95 3.93
C TYR A 40 -2.87 -21.39 2.47
N PRO A 41 -3.55 -22.51 2.19
CA PRO A 41 -3.57 -23.07 0.84
C PRO A 41 -4.58 -22.36 -0.09
N PRO A 42 -4.29 -22.18 -1.40
CA PRO A 42 -5.13 -21.44 -2.35
C PRO A 42 -6.59 -21.85 -2.51
N PRO A 43 -6.98 -23.14 -2.36
CA PRO A 43 -8.39 -23.52 -2.40
C PRO A 43 -9.21 -22.80 -1.32
N ASP A 44 -8.60 -22.58 -0.15
CA ASP A 44 -9.26 -22.00 1.02
C ASP A 44 -8.89 -20.52 1.22
N TYR A 45 -7.76 -20.06 0.67
CA TYR A 45 -7.19 -18.74 0.91
C TYR A 45 -6.92 -17.94 -0.37
N ARG A 46 -7.25 -16.64 -0.34
CA ARG A 46 -6.82 -15.67 -1.36
C ARG A 46 -5.58 -14.94 -0.88
N HIS A 47 -4.48 -15.13 -1.59
CA HIS A 47 -3.25 -14.40 -1.34
C HIS A 47 -3.21 -13.09 -2.12
N VAL A 48 -2.75 -12.02 -1.48
CA VAL A 48 -2.61 -10.69 -2.05
C VAL A 48 -1.36 -10.04 -1.46
N LEU A 49 -0.51 -9.48 -2.33
CA LEU A 49 0.51 -8.52 -1.92
C LEU A 49 -0.17 -7.15 -1.84
N VAL A 50 -0.07 -6.47 -0.71
CA VAL A 50 -0.70 -5.17 -0.50
C VAL A 50 0.38 -4.12 -0.27
N THR A 51 0.22 -2.98 -0.94
CA THR A 51 1.05 -1.80 -0.74
C THR A 51 0.18 -0.67 -0.21
N GLY A 52 0.57 -0.09 0.92
CA GLY A 52 -0.09 1.07 1.53
C GLY A 52 0.80 2.31 1.41
N PHE A 53 0.18 3.48 1.29
CA PHE A 53 0.88 4.76 1.19
C PHE A 53 0.37 5.74 2.25
N SER A 54 1.27 6.46 2.90
CA SER A 54 0.93 7.51 3.85
C SER A 54 0.90 8.90 3.18
N GLY A 55 0.25 9.84 3.86
CA GLY A 55 0.23 11.24 3.44
C GLY A 55 1.59 11.95 3.59
N GLU A 56 2.53 11.37 4.33
CA GLU A 56 3.87 11.94 4.56
C GLU A 56 4.93 11.35 3.62
N GLY A 57 4.53 10.48 2.68
CA GLY A 57 5.44 9.87 1.72
C GLY A 57 5.98 8.49 2.13
N GLU A 58 5.40 7.84 3.14
CA GLU A 58 5.77 6.46 3.48
C GLU A 58 5.03 5.45 2.60
N ALA A 59 5.68 4.33 2.35
CA ALA A 59 5.16 3.15 1.71
C ALA A 59 5.38 1.92 2.62
N PHE A 60 4.38 1.05 2.63
CA PHE A 60 4.34 -0.18 3.41
C PHE A 60 4.03 -1.33 2.48
N VAL A 61 4.67 -2.49 2.67
CA VAL A 61 4.36 -3.69 1.90
C VAL A 61 4.08 -4.84 2.85
N TRP A 62 2.97 -5.53 2.67
CA TRP A 62 2.64 -6.70 3.45
C TRP A 62 1.95 -7.76 2.61
N TRP A 63 2.07 -9.00 3.07
CA TRP A 63 1.32 -10.12 2.53
C TRP A 63 0.03 -10.29 3.30
N TRP A 64 -1.06 -10.56 2.57
CA TRP A 64 -2.35 -10.87 3.15
C TRP A 64 -2.90 -12.15 2.54
N ALA A 65 -3.38 -13.06 3.38
CA ALA A 65 -4.12 -14.24 2.96
C ALA A 65 -5.52 -14.21 3.58
N ARG A 66 -6.54 -13.98 2.75
CA ARG A 66 -7.94 -13.96 3.18
C ARG A 66 -8.55 -15.35 3.14
N CYS A 67 -9.11 -15.83 4.24
CA CYS A 67 -9.85 -17.09 4.22
C CYS A 67 -11.17 -16.92 3.42
N ARG A 68 -11.31 -17.69 2.34
CA ARG A 68 -12.53 -17.78 1.52
C ARG A 68 -13.50 -18.82 2.08
N ALA A 69 -12.98 -19.91 2.62
CA ALA A 69 -13.78 -21.00 3.18
C ALA A 69 -14.44 -20.64 4.53
N CYS A 70 -13.94 -19.61 5.23
CA CYS A 70 -14.40 -19.20 6.55
C CYS A 70 -15.63 -18.26 6.54
N GLY A 71 -16.24 -18.02 5.37
CA GLY A 71 -17.38 -17.12 5.25
C GLY A 71 -17.03 -15.67 5.61
N SER A 72 -17.76 -15.09 6.57
CA SER A 72 -17.52 -13.71 7.06
C SER A 72 -16.54 -13.63 8.24
N ASP A 73 -16.10 -14.77 8.78
CA ASP A 73 -15.16 -14.79 9.89
C ASP A 73 -13.74 -14.44 9.39
N ARG A 74 -13.29 -13.23 9.77
CA ARG A 74 -11.97 -12.71 9.43
C ARG A 74 -10.89 -13.01 10.47
N SER A 75 -11.23 -13.67 11.59
CA SER A 75 -10.24 -14.07 12.60
C SER A 75 -9.21 -15.06 12.08
N ARG A 76 -9.53 -15.70 10.94
CA ARG A 76 -8.69 -16.68 10.24
C ARG A 76 -7.86 -16.08 9.11
N ASP A 77 -7.98 -14.77 8.85
CA ASP A 77 -7.14 -14.08 7.89
C ASP A 77 -5.71 -13.95 8.43
N PHE A 78 -4.73 -14.06 7.54
CA PHE A 78 -3.32 -13.90 7.86
C PHE A 78 -2.76 -12.63 7.26
N HIS A 79 -1.90 -11.95 8.00
CA HIS A 79 -1.16 -10.77 7.54
C HIS A 79 0.26 -10.81 8.10
N ALA A 80 1.25 -10.48 7.26
CA ALA A 80 2.64 -10.32 7.69
C ALA A 80 3.34 -9.20 6.91
N PRO A 81 4.08 -8.31 7.59
CA PRO A 81 4.85 -7.27 6.92
C PRO A 81 5.97 -7.88 6.08
N ILE A 82 6.25 -7.25 4.94
CA ILE A 82 7.43 -7.50 4.10
C ILE A 82 8.35 -6.29 4.16
N VAL A 83 7.80 -5.08 4.02
CA VAL A 83 8.47 -3.80 4.24
C VAL A 83 7.67 -3.02 5.28
N GLU A 84 8.24 -2.83 6.47
CA GLU A 84 7.58 -2.16 7.59
C GLU A 84 7.48 -0.64 7.41
N SER A 85 8.44 -0.02 6.72
CA SER A 85 8.38 1.37 6.30
C SER A 85 9.49 1.64 5.28
N ALA A 86 9.15 2.32 4.19
CA ALA A 86 10.08 2.92 3.26
C ALA A 86 9.54 4.28 2.84
N TYR A 87 10.41 5.21 2.44
CA TYR A 87 9.98 6.54 2.02
C TYR A 87 10.16 6.72 0.52
N GLY A 88 9.14 7.25 -0.14
CA GLY A 88 9.23 7.67 -1.52
C GLY A 88 10.04 8.95 -1.65
N GLU A 89 10.72 9.09 -2.78
CA GLU A 89 11.38 10.31 -3.18
C GLU A 89 10.36 11.33 -3.70
N VAL A 90 10.64 12.62 -3.52
CA VAL A 90 9.82 13.68 -4.11
C VAL A 90 10.02 13.67 -5.62
N ALA A 91 8.94 13.43 -6.36
CA ALA A 91 8.96 13.35 -7.81
C ALA A 91 8.49 14.65 -8.47
N GLU A 92 9.00 14.92 -9.67
CA GLU A 92 8.59 16.09 -10.46
C GLU A 92 7.15 16.00 -10.94
N GLY A 93 6.38 17.07 -10.79
CA GLY A 93 5.03 17.22 -11.34
C GLY A 93 4.39 18.50 -10.83
N ASP A 94 3.47 19.10 -11.60
CA ASP A 94 2.77 20.32 -11.17
C ASP A 94 1.59 19.98 -10.24
N PRO A 95 1.67 20.30 -8.93
CA PRO A 95 0.57 20.04 -8.00
C PRO A 95 -0.51 21.12 -8.06
N ALA A 96 -0.37 22.21 -8.84
CA ALA A 96 -1.23 23.39 -8.77
C ALA A 96 -2.72 23.06 -9.01
N THR A 97 -3.01 22.14 -9.93
CA THR A 97 -4.39 21.70 -10.18
C THR A 97 -4.98 21.01 -8.96
N PHE A 98 -4.22 20.14 -8.28
CA PHE A 98 -4.68 19.46 -7.07
C PHE A 98 -4.81 20.45 -5.90
N ARG A 99 -3.86 21.37 -5.77
CA ARG A 99 -3.84 22.39 -4.72
C ARG A 99 -5.05 23.30 -4.79
N SER A 100 -5.38 23.79 -5.98
CA SER A 100 -6.56 24.64 -6.17
C SER A 100 -7.86 23.91 -5.82
N GLN A 101 -7.99 22.62 -6.16
CA GLN A 101 -9.15 21.82 -5.79
C GLN A 101 -9.22 21.53 -4.30
N THR A 102 -8.09 21.21 -3.67
CA THR A 102 -8.02 21.01 -2.21
C THR A 102 -8.40 22.29 -1.49
N GLN A 103 -7.82 23.43 -1.84
CA GLN A 103 -8.13 24.71 -1.23
C GLN A 103 -9.61 25.05 -1.36
N ARG A 104 -10.19 24.93 -2.57
CA ARG A 104 -11.62 25.17 -2.77
C ARG A 104 -12.50 24.31 -1.84
N ARG A 105 -12.18 23.03 -1.66
CA ARG A 105 -12.96 22.14 -0.78
C ARG A 105 -12.78 22.47 0.71
N VAL A 106 -11.63 23.01 1.10
CA VAL A 106 -11.39 23.55 2.44
C VAL A 106 -12.23 24.81 2.65
N ASP A 107 -12.20 25.74 1.69
CA ASP A 107 -12.95 27.00 1.73
C ASP A 107 -14.47 26.76 1.78
N GLU A 108 -14.96 25.73 1.07
CA GLU A 108 -16.35 25.28 1.09
C GLU A 108 -16.74 24.48 2.36
N GLY A 109 -15.78 24.19 3.25
CA GLY A 109 -16.00 23.43 4.48
C GLY A 109 -16.33 21.94 4.27
N ILE A 110 -16.02 21.39 3.08
CA ILE A 110 -16.29 19.97 2.74
C ILE A 110 -15.27 19.05 3.40
N ILE A 111 -14.01 19.51 3.49
CA ILE A 111 -12.92 18.80 4.18
C ILE A 111 -12.21 19.76 5.15
N PRO A 112 -11.63 19.26 6.25
CA PRO A 112 -10.78 20.06 7.12
C PRO A 112 -9.53 20.54 6.38
N SER A 113 -8.97 21.67 6.81
CA SER A 113 -7.65 22.11 6.35
C SER A 113 -6.60 21.04 6.69
N PRO A 114 -5.79 20.60 5.71
CA PRO A 114 -4.61 19.79 5.99
C PRO A 114 -3.40 20.63 6.44
N TRP A 115 -3.54 21.96 6.48
CA TRP A 115 -2.54 22.96 6.87
C TRP A 115 -2.94 23.68 8.17
#